data_AF-A0A137NXM9-F1
#
_entry.id   AF-A0A137NXM9-F1
#
_cell.length_a   1.000
_cell.length_b   1.000
_cell.length_c   1.000
_cell.angle_alpha   90.00
_cell.angle_beta   90.00
_cell.angle_gamma   90.00
#
_symmetry.space_group_name_H-M   'P 1'
#
loop_
_entity.id
_entity.type
_entity.pdbx_description
1 polymer ?
#
loop_
_entity_poly.entity_id
_entity_poly.type
_entity_poly.pdbx_seq_one_letter_code
_entity_poly.pdbx_strand_id
1 'polypeptide(L)'
;MEKILAAWIENVQEKLQLTVKLIKTKAQFIHSNLLGQTNIKFSTSNGWFHRFKNCHKIKRYRYIGEAKSVDEDYINKELPKLNSITRQYSLANIYNMDESALYLQPNLI
;
A
#
# COMPACT_ATOMS: atom_id res chain seq x y z
N MET A 1 2.88 5.99 23.76
CA MET A 1 2.33 5.05 22.73
C MET A 1 2.35 5.67 21.33
N GLU A 2 1.60 6.75 21.07
CA GLU A 2 1.45 7.29 19.70
C GLU A 2 2.77 7.71 19.03
N LYS A 3 3.70 8.33 19.76
CA LYS A 3 5.05 8.67 19.25
C LYS A 3 5.82 7.44 18.75
N ILE A 4 5.73 6.31 19.46
CA ILE A 4 6.39 5.06 19.09
C ILE A 4 5.73 4.45 17.85
N LEU A 5 4.39 4.53 17.77
CA LEU A 5 3.65 4.10 16.59
C LEU A 5 4.02 4.95 15.36
N ALA A 6 4.14 6.27 15.50
CA ALA A 6 4.53 7.17 14.42
C ALA A 6 5.96 6.88 13.93
N ALA A 7 6.93 6.74 14.83
CA ALA A 7 8.31 6.38 14.48
C ALA A 7 8.39 5.01 13.76
N TRP A 8 7.55 4.05 14.19
CA TRP A 8 7.45 2.76 13.50
C TRP A 8 6.87 2.89 12.09
N ILE A 9 5.85 3.73 11.88
CA ILE A 9 5.28 3.99 10.56
C ILE A 9 6.34 4.59 9.63
N GLU A 10 7.10 5.58 10.10
CA GLU A 10 8.17 6.22 9.32
C GLU A 10 9.23 5.22 8.86
N ASN A 11 9.65 4.30 9.73
CA ASN A 11 10.65 3.27 9.40
C ASN A 11 10.15 2.26 8.35
N VAL A 12 8.85 1.96 8.36
CA VAL A 12 8.29 0.87 7.56
C VAL A 12 7.66 1.33 6.23
N GLN A 13 7.31 2.62 6.12
CA GLN A 13 6.59 3.17 4.97
C GLN A 13 7.37 3.08 3.64
N GLU A 14 8.70 3.02 3.68
CA GLU A 14 9.52 2.85 2.47
C GLU A 14 9.44 1.42 1.89
N LYS A 15 9.14 0.44 2.73
CA LYS A 15 9.27 -0.99 2.39
C LYS A 15 7.94 -1.70 2.24
N LEU A 16 6.90 -1.21 2.91
CA LEU A 16 5.62 -1.90 3.02
C LEU A 16 4.44 -0.94 2.89
N GLN A 17 3.41 -1.41 2.19
CA GLN A 17 2.13 -0.73 2.14
C GLN A 17 1.40 -0.93 3.49
N LEU A 18 1.29 0.14 4.26
CA LEU A 18 0.64 0.11 5.56
C LEU A 18 -0.88 0.29 5.42
N THR A 19 -1.62 -0.79 5.65
CA THR A 19 -3.09 -0.72 5.73
C THR A 19 -3.56 -0.17 7.08
N VAL A 20 -4.75 0.42 7.10
CA VAL A 20 -5.38 0.92 8.34
C VAL A 20 -5.48 -0.19 9.39
N LYS A 21 -5.82 -1.41 8.97
CA LYS A 21 -5.91 -2.58 9.85
C LYS A 21 -4.57 -2.86 10.53
N LEU A 22 -3.49 -2.90 9.75
CA LEU A 22 -2.14 -3.16 10.26
C LEU A 22 -1.70 -2.11 11.29
N ILE A 23 -1.93 -0.83 11.00
CA ILE A 23 -1.56 0.26 11.91
C ILE A 23 -2.35 0.16 13.22
N LYS A 24 -3.65 -0.13 13.16
CA LYS A 24 -4.48 -0.32 14.37
C LYS A 24 -4.03 -1.53 15.18
N THR A 25 -3.72 -2.66 14.54
CA THR A 25 -3.19 -3.84 15.24
C THR A 25 -1.85 -3.54 15.92
N LYS A 26 -0.95 -2.82 15.25
CA LYS A 26 0.32 -2.39 15.85
C LYS A 26 0.10 -1.45 17.03
N ALA A 27 -0.85 -0.51 16.95
CA ALA A 27 -1.20 0.37 18.04
C ALA A 27 -1.67 -0.39 19.30
N GLN A 28 -2.51 -1.42 19.11
CA GLN A 28 -2.95 -2.30 20.20
C GLN A 28 -1.78 -3.06 20.82
N PHE A 29 -0.90 -3.61 19.99
CA PHE A 29 0.30 -4.30 20.45
C PHE A 29 1.25 -3.38 21.25
N ILE A 30 1.48 -2.16 20.77
CA ILE A 30 2.32 -1.19 21.49
C ILE A 30 1.63 -0.80 22.81
N HIS A 31 0.32 -0.62 22.82
CA HIS A 31 -0.44 -0.33 24.03
C HIS A 31 -0.33 -1.46 25.06
N SER A 32 -0.55 -2.72 24.66
CA SER A 32 -0.50 -3.88 25.56
C SER A 32 0.89 -4.10 26.15
N ASN A 33 1.96 -3.86 25.38
CA ASN A 33 3.34 -4.07 25.84
C ASN A 33 3.91 -2.92 26.67
N LEU A 34 3.49 -1.66 26.43
CA LEU A 34 4.02 -0.50 27.17
C LEU A 34 3.29 -0.21 28.47
N LEU A 35 1.98 -0.49 28.51
CA LEU A 35 1.10 -0.04 29.58
C LEU A 35 0.52 -1.23 30.35
N GLY A 36 1.34 -2.26 30.60
CA GLY A 36 0.96 -3.50 31.28
C GLY A 36 -0.26 -3.33 32.19
N GLN A 37 -1.41 -3.83 31.72
CA GLN A 37 -2.70 -3.83 32.42
C GLN A 37 -3.08 -2.53 33.15
N THR A 38 -2.75 -1.35 32.63
CA THR A 38 -3.40 -0.13 33.13
C THR A 38 -4.90 -0.21 32.81
N ASN A 39 -5.77 0.13 33.77
CA ASN A 39 -7.24 0.15 33.62
C ASN A 39 -7.76 1.14 32.57
N ILE A 40 -6.87 1.76 31.78
CA ILE A 40 -7.19 2.68 30.71
C ILE A 40 -7.55 1.86 29.47
N LYS A 41 -8.85 1.81 29.17
CA LYS A 41 -9.38 1.10 28.01
C LYS A 41 -9.02 1.84 26.72
N PHE A 42 -7.91 1.47 26.08
CA PHE A 42 -7.56 1.99 24.75
C PHE A 42 -8.37 1.30 23.66
N SER A 43 -9.02 2.10 22.82
CA SER A 43 -9.76 1.64 21.65
C SER A 43 -9.21 2.27 20.38
N THR A 44 -8.86 1.43 19.41
CA THR A 44 -8.42 1.85 18.06
C THR A 44 -9.60 2.26 17.18
N SER A 45 -10.44 3.13 17.73
CA SER A 45 -11.62 3.69 17.05
C SER A 45 -11.23 4.45 15.78
N ASN A 46 -12.19 4.63 14.88
CA ASN A 46 -11.97 5.43 13.67
C ASN A 46 -11.67 6.90 14.01
N GLY A 47 -12.32 7.45 15.04
CA GLY A 47 -12.07 8.82 15.50
C GLY A 47 -10.66 9.02 16.05
N TRP A 48 -10.19 8.07 16.88
CA TRP A 48 -8.80 8.08 17.37
C TRP A 48 -7.82 8.01 16.19
N PHE A 49 -8.01 7.06 15.28
CA PHE A 49 -7.11 6.88 14.15
C PHE A 49 -7.08 8.11 13.21
N HIS A 50 -8.22 8.77 13.02
CA HIS A 50 -8.31 10.02 12.26
C HIS A 50 -7.47 11.13 12.92
N ARG A 51 -7.63 11.34 14.22
CA ARG A 51 -6.85 12.33 14.98
C ARG A 51 -5.36 12.00 14.97
N PHE A 52 -4.99 10.74 15.21
CA PHE A 52 -3.61 10.26 15.16
C PHE A 52 -2.94 10.61 13.82
N LYS A 53 -3.58 10.30 12.68
CA LYS A 53 -3.03 10.67 11.36
C LYS A 53 -2.84 12.17 11.20
N ASN A 54 -3.79 12.97 11.65
CA ASN A 54 -3.71 14.43 11.53
C ASN A 54 -2.58 15.01 12.39
N CYS A 55 -2.45 14.57 13.64
CA CYS A 55 -1.39 15.00 14.55
C CYS A 55 0.00 14.65 14.02
N HIS A 56 0.15 13.48 13.40
CA HIS A 56 1.43 12.99 12.87
C HIS A 56 1.62 13.27 11.37
N LYS A 57 0.75 14.08 10.74
CA LYS A 57 0.80 14.43 9.31
C LYS A 57 0.92 13.21 8.38
N ILE A 58 0.36 12.07 8.78
CA ILE A 58 0.39 10.83 8.00
C ILE A 58 -0.58 10.95 6.83
N LYS A 59 -0.04 11.12 5.62
CA LYS A 59 -0.82 11.22 4.40
C LYS A 59 -1.24 9.83 3.90
N ARG A 60 -2.47 9.72 3.42
CA ARG A 60 -2.92 8.54 2.68
C ARG A 60 -2.41 8.67 1.25
N TYR A 61 -1.45 7.83 0.88
CA TYR A 61 -1.05 7.70 -0.52
C TYR A 61 -1.93 6.64 -1.19
N ARG A 62 -2.53 6.98 -2.33
CA ARG A 62 -3.04 5.98 -3.26
C ARG A 62 -1.82 5.45 -4.02
N TYR A 63 -1.41 4.22 -3.75
CA TYR A 63 -0.37 3.57 -4.54
C TYR A 63 -0.92 3.34 -5.95
N ILE A 64 -0.19 3.84 -6.94
CA ILE A 64 -0.45 3.62 -8.37
C ILE A 64 0.40 2.40 -8.74
N GLY A 65 -0.12 1.20 -8.47
CA GLY A 65 0.44 -0.10 -8.90
C GLY A 65 1.93 -0.36 -8.61
N GLU A 66 2.48 -1.33 -9.32
CA GLU A 66 3.93 -1.68 -9.34
C GLU A 66 4.77 -0.69 -10.15
N ALA A 67 4.13 0.26 -10.86
CA ALA A 67 4.79 1.25 -11.69
C ALA A 67 5.83 2.09 -10.94
N LYS A 68 5.71 2.23 -9.62
CA LYS A 68 6.68 2.95 -8.77
C LYS A 68 7.94 2.16 -8.43
N SER A 69 7.95 0.84 -8.65
CA SER A 69 9.06 -0.05 -8.28
C SER A 69 10.05 -0.26 -9.43
N VAL A 70 9.77 0.27 -10.62
CA VAL A 70 10.55 -0.03 -11.82
C VAL A 70 11.72 0.95 -11.96
N ASP A 71 12.91 0.39 -12.20
CA ASP A 71 14.14 1.14 -12.43
C ASP A 71 14.08 1.92 -13.76
N GLU A 72 14.40 3.23 -13.71
CA GLU A 72 14.38 4.12 -14.87
C GLU A 72 15.38 3.66 -15.94
N ASP A 73 16.54 3.13 -15.55
CA ASP A 73 17.55 2.63 -16.49
C ASP A 73 17.06 1.38 -17.23
N TYR A 74 16.32 0.52 -16.52
CA TYR A 74 15.66 -0.65 -17.11
C TYR A 74 14.58 -0.22 -18.12
N ILE A 75 13.75 0.76 -17.76
CA ILE A 75 12.73 1.32 -18.64
C ILE A 75 13.34 1.88 -19.93
N ASN A 76 14.41 2.66 -19.81
CA ASN A 76 15.11 3.27 -20.96
C ASN A 76 15.65 2.22 -21.95
N LYS A 77 16.02 1.03 -21.45
CA LYS A 77 16.52 -0.07 -22.28
C LYS A 77 15.40 -0.90 -22.93
N GLU A 78 14.31 -1.15 -22.21
CA GLU A 78 13.25 -2.05 -22.67
C GLU A 78 12.15 -1.34 -23.49
N LEU A 79 11.88 -0.05 -23.24
CA LEU A 79 10.89 0.73 -24.01
C LEU A 79 11.13 0.72 -25.52
N PRO A 80 12.36 0.95 -26.04
CA PRO A 80 12.62 0.90 -27.48
C PRO A 80 12.30 -0.47 -28.10
N LYS A 81 12.57 -1.56 -27.37
CA LYS A 81 12.28 -2.93 -27.83
C LYS A 81 10.78 -3.16 -27.90
N LEU A 82 10.05 -2.81 -26.85
CA LEU A 82 8.59 -2.91 -26.83
C LEU A 82 7.97 -2.10 -27.98
N ASN A 83 8.45 -0.87 -28.21
CA ASN A 83 7.99 -0.02 -29.32
C ASN A 83 8.27 -0.63 -30.70
N SER A 84 9.38 -1.34 -30.86
CA SER A 84 9.70 -2.03 -32.13
C SER A 84 8.72 -3.17 -32.43
N ILE A 85 8.21 -3.84 -31.40
CA ILE A 85 7.22 -4.90 -31.51
C ILE A 85 5.84 -4.30 -31.76
N THR A 86 5.41 -3.31 -30.96
CA THR A 86 4.07 -2.73 -31.06
C THR A 86 3.84 -2.01 -32.39
N ARG A 87 4.87 -1.42 -33.00
CA ARG A 87 4.79 -0.80 -34.34
C ARG A 87 4.40 -1.77 -35.47
N GLN A 88 4.55 -3.07 -35.26
CA GLN A 88 4.15 -4.09 -36.25
C GLN A 88 2.63 -4.34 -36.25
N TYR A 89 1.92 -3.80 -35.25
CA TYR A 89 0.48 -3.96 -35.09
C TYR A 89 -0.21 -2.61 -35.22
N SER A 90 -1.44 -2.63 -35.74
CA SER A 90 -2.31 -1.44 -35.69
C SER A 90 -2.74 -1.17 -34.25
N LEU A 91 -3.05 0.08 -33.92
CA LEU A 91 -3.50 0.47 -32.59
C LEU A 91 -4.73 -0.32 -32.12
N ALA A 92 -5.62 -0.71 -33.04
CA ALA A 92 -6.80 -1.54 -32.74
C ALA A 92 -6.46 -2.96 -32.28
N ASN A 93 -5.23 -3.42 -32.50
CA ASN A 93 -4.73 -4.74 -32.14
C ASN A 93 -3.74 -4.71 -30.96
N ILE A 94 -3.56 -3.55 -30.31
CA ILE A 94 -2.71 -3.41 -29.13
C ILE A 94 -3.60 -3.30 -27.90
N TYR A 95 -3.54 -4.31 -27.05
CA TYR A 95 -4.36 -4.39 -25.83
C TYR A 95 -3.45 -4.35 -24.61
N ASN A 96 -3.83 -3.56 -23.60
CA ASN A 96 -3.19 -3.60 -22.28
C ASN A 96 -3.88 -4.65 -21.40
N MET A 97 -3.12 -5.59 -20.84
CA MET A 97 -3.63 -6.70 -20.01
C MET A 97 -3.05 -6.67 -18.58
N ASP A 98 -2.33 -5.62 -18.20
CA ASP A 98 -1.63 -5.49 -16.91
C ASP A 98 -2.54 -5.60 -15.67
N GLU A 99 -3.84 -5.28 -15.78
CA GLU A 99 -4.82 -5.38 -14.68
C GLU A 99 -6.00 -6.34 -14.96
N SER A 100 -5.88 -7.26 -15.92
CA SER A 100 -6.95 -8.23 -16.19
C SER A 100 -6.94 -9.39 -15.19
N ALA A 101 -7.59 -9.19 -14.03
CA ALA A 101 -7.85 -10.30 -13.11
C ALA A 101 -8.80 -11.31 -13.75
N LEU A 102 -8.37 -12.57 -13.87
CA LEU A 102 -9.18 -13.68 -14.34
C LEU A 102 -10.32 -13.93 -13.32
N TYR A 103 -11.51 -13.40 -13.59
CA TYR A 103 -12.71 -13.71 -12.80
C TYR A 103 -13.25 -15.09 -13.20
N LEU A 104 -12.74 -16.14 -12.56
CA LEU A 104 -13.38 -17.47 -12.63
C LEU A 104 -14.61 -17.46 -11.72
N GLN A 105 -15.82 -17.50 -12.30
CA GLN A 105 -17.05 -17.77 -11.54
C GLN A 105 -17.20 -19.30 -11.35
N PRO A 106 -17.27 -19.82 -10.11
CA PRO A 106 -17.26 -21.26 -9.87
C PRO A 106 -18.57 -22.02 -10.15
N ASN A 107 -19.57 -21.43 -10.82
CA ASN A 107 -20.91 -22.04 -10.96
C ASN A 107 -21.35 -22.24 -12.42
N LEU A 108 -20.52 -22.85 -13.26
CA LEU A 108 -20.90 -23.26 -14.63
C LEU A 108 -20.22 -24.58 -15.00
N ILE A 109 -20.41 -25.64 -14.20
CA ILE A 109 -20.35 -27.05 -14.61
C ILE A 109 -21.42 -27.82 -13.83
#